data_AF-A0A7W3T352-F1
#
_entry.id   AF-A0A7W3T352-F1
#
_cell.length_a   1.000
_cell.length_b   1.000
_cell.length_c   1.000
_cell.angle_alpha   90.00
_cell.angle_beta   90.00
_cell.angle_gamma   90.00
#
_symmetry.space_group_name_H-M   'P 1'
#
loop_
_entity.id
_entity.type
_entity.pdbx_description
1 polymer ?
#
loop_
_entity_poly.entity_id
_entity_poly.type
_entity_poly.pdbx_seq_one_letter_code
_entity_poly.pdbx_strand_id
1 'polypeptide(L)'
;MATVTAMAAVSGEELPPAVAWLILVTLLAGGAAVVVTTVMAARGRLARNPLAGIRTGRSMASDENWLLMHRVAQPWAVAGGAVMALVAPTGFLTSHGAVFGVVVAAGTLLSLVPLFIGVHLGTRAIREREAEGGPGSAPGSGVRT
;
A
#
# COMPACT_ATOMS: atom_id res chain seq x y z
N MET A 1 24.56 31.16 4.88
CA MET A 1 25.00 30.29 6.00
C MET A 1 24.13 29.05 6.20
N ALA A 2 22.81 29.07 5.97
CA ALA A 2 21.97 27.87 6.09
C ALA A 2 22.30 26.73 5.09
N THR A 3 22.88 27.06 3.93
CA THR A 3 23.28 26.08 2.90
C THR A 3 24.54 25.28 3.26
N VAL A 4 25.41 25.82 4.11
CA VAL A 4 26.66 25.15 4.52
C VAL A 4 26.39 24.12 5.63
N THR A 5 25.38 24.36 6.47
CA THR A 5 24.93 23.41 7.51
C THR A 5 24.25 22.18 6.93
N ALA A 6 23.57 22.31 5.78
CA ALA A 6 22.98 21.17 5.06
C ALA A 6 24.04 20.29 4.36
N MET A 7 25.16 20.87 3.90
CA MET A 7 26.29 20.10 3.37
C MET A 7 27.11 19.40 4.47
N ALA A 8 27.20 20.00 5.67
CA ALA A 8 27.90 19.39 6.80
C ALA A 8 27.12 18.21 7.44
N ALA A 9 25.80 18.16 7.28
CA ALA A 9 24.96 17.04 7.75
C ALA A 9 24.97 15.83 6.80
N VAL A 10 25.52 16.00 5.59
CA VAL A 10 25.97 14.93 4.69
C VAL A 10 27.46 14.66 4.96
N SER A 11 27.83 14.58 6.24
CA SER A 11 29.12 14.05 6.64
C SER A 11 29.20 12.62 6.09
N GLY A 12 30.28 12.29 5.39
CA GLY A 12 30.50 11.00 4.71
C GLY A 12 30.62 9.78 5.65
N GLU A 13 29.88 9.76 6.76
CA GLU A 13 29.64 8.55 7.54
C GLU A 13 28.74 7.64 6.70
N GLU A 14 29.34 6.55 6.23
CA GLU A 14 28.56 5.44 5.71
C GLU A 14 27.60 4.96 6.79
N LEU A 15 26.34 4.71 6.41
CA LEU A 15 25.38 4.09 7.32
C LEU A 15 26.00 2.79 7.85
N PRO A 16 25.93 2.51 9.17
CA PRO A 16 26.40 1.25 9.70
C PRO A 16 25.76 0.09 8.91
N PRO A 17 26.52 -0.96 8.53
CA PRO A 17 25.98 -2.04 7.71
C PRO A 17 24.69 -2.65 8.27
N ALA A 18 24.59 -2.74 9.61
CA ALA A 18 23.39 -3.20 10.30
C ALA A 18 22.14 -2.35 10.00
N VAL A 19 22.29 -1.03 9.86
CA VAL A 19 21.18 -0.11 9.53
C VAL A 19 20.75 -0.29 8.08
N ALA A 20 21.68 -0.45 7.15
CA ALA A 20 21.37 -0.73 5.75
C ALA A 20 20.61 -2.06 5.59
N TRP A 21 21.05 -3.10 6.31
CA TRP A 21 20.36 -4.39 6.37
C TRP A 21 18.95 -4.27 6.97
N LEU A 22 18.80 -3.52 8.06
CA LEU A 22 17.51 -3.30 8.69
C LEU A 22 16.53 -2.61 7.73
N ILE A 23 16.97 -1.57 7.02
CA ILE A 23 16.16 -0.86 6.02
C ILE A 23 15.74 -1.82 4.91
N LEU A 24 16.69 -2.60 4.37
CA LEU A 24 16.43 -3.55 3.30
C LEU A 24 15.38 -4.59 3.71
N VAL A 25 15.58 -5.23 4.86
CA VAL A 25 14.64 -6.25 5.37
C VAL A 25 13.27 -5.64 5.63
N THR A 26 13.22 -4.44 6.21
CA THR A 26 11.96 -3.76 6.52
C THR A 26 11.17 -3.44 5.26
N LEU A 27 11.83 -2.92 4.22
CA LEU A 27 11.15 -2.54 2.97
C LEU A 27 10.73 -3.75 2.15
N LEU A 28 11.54 -4.82 2.11
CA LEU A 28 11.15 -6.09 1.50
C LEU A 28 9.95 -6.71 2.22
N ALA A 29 10.03 -6.82 3.56
CA ALA A 29 8.96 -7.42 4.35
C ALA A 29 7.68 -6.59 4.28
N GLY A 30 7.79 -5.26 4.37
CA GLY A 30 6.65 -4.34 4.25
C GLY A 30 6.01 -4.41 2.87
N GLY A 31 6.80 -4.38 1.79
CA GLY A 31 6.31 -4.50 0.41
C GLY A 31 5.59 -5.82 0.19
N ALA A 32 6.21 -6.93 0.61
CA ALA A 32 5.59 -8.25 0.55
C ALA A 32 4.30 -8.33 1.38
N ALA A 33 4.28 -7.78 2.60
CA ALA A 33 3.11 -7.78 3.46
C ALA A 33 1.93 -7.03 2.81
N VAL A 34 2.16 -5.87 2.19
CA VAL A 34 1.13 -5.11 1.47
C VAL A 34 0.55 -5.94 0.32
N VAL A 35 1.41 -6.57 -0.49
CA VAL A 35 0.98 -7.39 -1.63
C VAL A 35 0.20 -8.61 -1.15
N VAL A 36 0.78 -9.40 -0.25
CA VAL A 36 0.21 -10.66 0.21
C VAL A 36 -1.13 -10.43 0.88
N THR A 37 -1.22 -9.47 1.80
CA THR A 37 -2.48 -9.22 2.53
C THR A 37 -3.57 -8.73 1.59
N THR A 38 -3.25 -7.82 0.65
CA THR A 38 -4.24 -7.31 -0.32
C THR A 38 -4.69 -8.40 -1.29
N VAL A 39 -3.77 -9.21 -1.82
CA VAL A 39 -4.09 -10.30 -2.76
C VAL A 39 -4.91 -11.39 -2.06
N MET A 40 -4.56 -11.76 -0.83
CA MET A 40 -5.32 -12.74 -0.05
C MET A 40 -6.74 -12.24 0.24
N ALA A 41 -6.91 -10.97 0.59
CA ALA A 41 -8.22 -10.36 0.78
C ALA A 41 -9.02 -10.29 -0.54
N ALA A 42 -8.39 -9.89 -1.66
CA ALA A 42 -9.04 -9.84 -2.97
C ALA A 42 -9.55 -11.21 -3.46
N ARG A 43 -8.81 -12.27 -3.11
CA ARG A 43 -9.14 -13.68 -3.38
C ARG A 43 -10.12 -14.29 -2.36
N GLY A 44 -10.57 -13.53 -1.36
CA GLY A 44 -11.45 -14.01 -0.30
C GLY A 44 -10.81 -15.01 0.67
N ARG A 45 -9.48 -15.10 0.69
CA ARG A 45 -8.72 -15.97 1.61
C ARG A 45 -8.36 -15.27 2.92
N LEU A 46 -8.47 -13.95 2.97
CA LEU A 46 -8.32 -13.15 4.19
C LEU A 46 -9.66 -12.52 4.52
N ALA A 47 -10.30 -13.01 5.57
CA ALA A 47 -11.55 -12.47 6.09
C ALA A 47 -11.35 -11.03 6.61
N ARG A 48 -12.44 -10.26 6.68
CA ARG A 48 -12.44 -8.93 7.29
C ARG A 48 -11.89 -9.01 8.71
N ASN A 49 -10.82 -8.27 8.98
CA ASN A 49 -10.14 -8.30 10.26
C ASN A 49 -9.53 -6.92 10.59
N PRO A 50 -9.29 -6.61 11.88
CA PRO A 50 -8.76 -5.31 12.27
C PRO A 50 -7.23 -5.19 12.13
N LEU A 51 -6.50 -6.23 11.69
CA LEU A 51 -5.04 -6.25 11.70
C LEU A 51 -4.42 -5.97 10.33
N ALA A 52 -4.91 -6.61 9.27
CA ALA A 52 -4.25 -6.64 7.96
C ALA A 52 -5.21 -6.29 6.82
N GLY A 53 -4.70 -5.61 5.80
CA GLY A 53 -5.46 -5.13 4.64
C GLY A 53 -5.89 -3.65 4.77
N ILE A 54 -6.74 -3.23 3.84
CA ILE A 54 -7.21 -1.84 3.74
C ILE A 54 -8.45 -1.66 4.61
N ARG A 55 -8.27 -0.97 5.74
CA ARG A 55 -9.26 -0.84 6.83
C ARG A 55 -9.92 0.53 6.86
N THR A 56 -10.62 0.87 5.80
CA THR A 56 -11.48 2.07 5.79
C THR A 56 -12.83 1.74 6.45
N GLY A 57 -13.54 2.73 6.97
CA GLY A 57 -14.89 2.51 7.52
C GLY A 57 -15.84 1.84 6.51
N ARG A 58 -15.70 2.14 5.21
CA ARG A 58 -16.49 1.53 4.13
C ARG A 58 -16.11 0.08 3.83
N SER A 59 -14.81 -0.21 3.72
CA SER A 59 -14.35 -1.58 3.47
C SER A 59 -14.63 -2.51 4.65
N MET A 60 -14.76 -1.97 5.85
CA MET A 60 -15.10 -2.72 7.06
C MET A 60 -16.62 -2.92 7.27
N ALA A 61 -17.48 -2.29 6.46
CA ALA A 61 -18.93 -2.31 6.68
C ALA A 61 -19.60 -3.65 6.34
N SER A 62 -19.10 -4.37 5.33
CA SER A 62 -19.60 -5.70 4.93
C SER A 62 -18.51 -6.54 4.27
N ASP A 63 -18.73 -7.85 4.14
CA ASP A 63 -17.73 -8.76 3.54
C ASP A 63 -17.63 -8.52 2.02
N GLU A 64 -18.73 -8.12 1.40
CA GLU A 64 -18.76 -7.72 0.00
C GLU A 64 -17.97 -6.43 -0.23
N ASN A 65 -18.08 -5.45 0.67
CA ASN A 65 -17.30 -4.21 0.59
C ASN A 65 -15.81 -4.49 0.83
N TRP A 66 -15.49 -5.40 1.75
CA TRP A 66 -14.13 -5.87 1.96
C TRP A 66 -13.55 -6.48 0.68
N LEU A 67 -14.26 -7.42 0.06
CA LEU A 67 -13.84 -8.06 -1.19
C LEU A 67 -13.70 -7.06 -2.34
N LEU A 68 -14.70 -6.19 -2.54
CA LEU A 68 -14.70 -5.19 -3.60
C LEU A 68 -13.51 -4.23 -3.48
N MET A 69 -13.27 -3.70 -2.26
CA MET A 69 -12.14 -2.82 -1.97
C MET A 69 -10.82 -3.45 -2.40
N HIS A 70 -10.58 -4.68 -1.96
CA HIS A 70 -9.30 -5.35 -2.18
C HIS A 70 -9.12 -5.81 -3.63
N ARG A 71 -10.20 -6.22 -4.32
CA ARG A 71 -10.13 -6.55 -5.75
C ARG A 71 -9.74 -5.35 -6.60
N VAL A 72 -10.36 -4.19 -6.35
CA VAL A 72 -10.04 -2.95 -7.06
C VAL A 72 -8.63 -2.45 -6.71
N ALA A 73 -8.24 -2.55 -5.44
CA ALA A 73 -6.92 -2.11 -4.99
C ALA A 73 -5.78 -3.07 -5.36
N GLN A 74 -6.07 -4.34 -5.67
CA GLN A 74 -5.05 -5.38 -5.89
C GLN A 74 -3.93 -4.99 -6.88
N PRO A 75 -4.21 -4.58 -8.14
CA PRO A 75 -3.12 -4.25 -9.08
C PRO A 75 -2.26 -3.09 -8.58
N TRP A 76 -2.87 -2.13 -7.89
CA TRP A 76 -2.18 -0.98 -7.32
C TRP A 76 -1.35 -1.32 -6.08
N ALA A 77 -1.85 -2.23 -5.24
CA ALA A 77 -1.09 -2.77 -4.11
C ALA A 77 0.11 -3.59 -4.58
N VAL A 78 -0.02 -4.35 -5.67
CA VAL A 78 1.10 -5.05 -6.32
C VAL A 78 2.13 -4.04 -6.82
N ALA A 79 1.71 -3.01 -7.55
CA ALA A 79 2.61 -1.97 -8.05
C ALA A 79 3.35 -1.23 -6.91
N GLY A 80 2.62 -0.74 -5.92
CA GLY A 80 3.20 -0.02 -4.78
C GLY A 80 4.09 -0.90 -3.92
N GLY A 81 3.66 -2.11 -3.59
CA GLY A 81 4.46 -3.07 -2.85
C GLY A 81 5.73 -3.49 -3.57
N ALA A 82 5.69 -3.64 -4.90
CA ALA A 82 6.87 -3.93 -5.71
C ALA A 82 7.85 -2.75 -5.72
N VAL A 83 7.38 -1.51 -5.91
CA VAL A 83 8.24 -0.32 -5.83
C VAL A 83 8.89 -0.21 -4.45
N MET A 84 8.12 -0.42 -3.38
CA MET A 84 8.64 -0.38 -2.01
C MET A 84 9.69 -1.45 -1.75
N ALA A 85 9.44 -2.69 -2.19
CA ALA A 85 10.36 -3.81 -2.00
C ALA A 85 11.66 -3.63 -2.80
N LEU A 86 11.60 -3.06 -4.01
CA LEU A 86 12.74 -2.96 -4.92
C LEU A 86 13.61 -1.72 -4.71
N VAL A 87 13.14 -0.69 -3.99
CA VAL A 87 13.94 0.54 -3.81
C VAL A 87 15.20 0.34 -2.96
N ALA A 88 15.15 -0.48 -1.90
CA ALA A 88 16.33 -0.73 -1.07
C ALA A 88 17.40 -1.57 -1.78
N PRO A 89 17.07 -2.69 -2.45
CA PRO A 89 18.04 -3.42 -3.26
C PRO A 89 18.68 -2.56 -4.35
N THR A 90 17.90 -1.75 -5.06
CA THR A 90 18.43 -0.85 -6.10
C THR A 90 19.34 0.23 -5.52
N GLY A 91 18.96 0.83 -4.39
CA GLY A 91 19.83 1.76 -3.67
C GLY A 91 21.14 1.11 -3.22
N PHE A 92 21.06 -0.08 -2.62
CA PHE A 92 22.20 -0.82 -2.07
C PHE A 92 23.22 -1.21 -3.14
N LEU A 93 22.75 -1.57 -4.34
CA LEU A 93 23.61 -1.95 -5.46
C LEU A 93 24.23 -0.75 -6.19
N THR A 94 23.69 0.45 -6.05
CA THR A 94 24.07 1.61 -6.88
C THR A 94 24.79 2.72 -6.12
N SER A 95 24.62 2.83 -4.80
CA SER A 95 25.16 3.96 -4.03
C SER A 95 25.45 3.62 -2.57
N HIS A 96 26.48 4.24 -2.01
CA HIS A 96 26.86 4.15 -0.60
C HIS A 96 26.81 5.57 0.00
N GLY A 97 26.30 5.73 1.23
CA GLY A 97 26.20 7.03 1.91
C GLY A 97 24.91 7.82 1.62
N ALA A 98 24.99 9.16 1.54
CA ALA A 98 23.80 10.03 1.51
C ALA A 98 22.89 9.82 0.30
N VAL A 99 23.45 9.46 -0.87
CA VAL A 99 22.67 9.18 -2.09
C VAL A 99 21.75 7.98 -1.87
N PHE A 100 22.20 6.94 -1.16
CA PHE A 100 21.38 5.78 -0.80
C PHE A 100 20.14 6.22 -0.01
N GLY A 101 20.33 7.05 1.01
CA GLY A 101 19.24 7.56 1.84
C GLY A 101 18.20 8.33 1.03
N VAL A 102 18.64 9.19 0.11
CA VAL A 102 17.76 9.97 -0.76
C VAL A 102 16.99 9.07 -1.72
N VAL A 103 17.65 8.10 -2.37
CA VAL A 103 17.02 7.16 -3.31
C VAL A 103 15.98 6.31 -2.60
N VAL A 104 16.32 5.76 -1.43
CA VAL A 104 15.39 4.96 -0.62
C VAL A 104 14.19 5.79 -0.20
N ALA A 105 14.40 6.98 0.36
CA ALA A 105 13.32 7.86 0.78
C ALA A 105 12.40 8.25 -0.39
N ALA A 106 12.97 8.65 -1.53
CA ALA A 106 12.22 9.03 -2.71
C ALA A 106 11.41 7.86 -3.28
N GLY A 107 11.98 6.66 -3.40
CA GLY A 107 11.23 5.52 -3.90
C GLY A 107 10.21 4.96 -2.91
N THR A 108 10.46 5.05 -1.59
CA THR A 108 9.43 4.76 -0.58
C THR A 108 8.26 5.73 -0.73
N LEU A 109 8.51 7.03 -0.88
CA LEU A 109 7.44 8.01 -1.12
C LEU A 109 6.70 7.75 -2.43
N LEU A 110 7.42 7.42 -3.51
CA LEU A 110 6.84 7.06 -4.80
C LEU A 110 5.93 5.83 -4.70
N SER A 111 6.29 4.85 -3.87
CA SER A 111 5.49 3.65 -3.66
C SER A 111 4.09 3.94 -3.09
N LEU A 112 3.92 5.07 -2.39
CA LEU A 112 2.64 5.46 -1.81
C LEU A 112 1.61 5.87 -2.87
N VAL A 113 2.06 6.40 -4.01
CA VAL A 113 1.18 6.88 -5.09
C VAL A 113 0.21 5.78 -5.56
N PRO A 114 0.66 4.60 -6.04
CA PRO A 114 -0.25 3.54 -6.41
C PRO A 114 -1.09 3.05 -5.22
N LEU A 115 -0.55 2.96 -4.01
CA LEU A 115 -1.34 2.55 -2.83
C LEU A 115 -2.53 3.48 -2.59
N PHE A 116 -2.33 4.79 -2.66
CA PHE A 116 -3.40 5.77 -2.54
C PHE A 116 -4.40 5.69 -3.70
N ILE A 117 -3.94 5.45 -4.93
CA ILE A 117 -4.83 5.23 -6.08
C ILE A 117 -5.72 4.02 -5.82
N GLY A 118 -5.16 2.90 -5.35
CA GLY A 118 -5.92 1.69 -5.02
C GLY A 118 -6.99 1.93 -3.95
N VAL A 119 -6.64 2.67 -2.89
CA VAL A 119 -7.60 3.06 -1.82
C VAL A 119 -8.70 3.98 -2.36
N HIS A 120 -8.34 4.98 -3.17
CA HIS A 120 -9.29 5.93 -3.73
C HIS A 120 -10.29 5.25 -4.67
N LEU A 121 -9.78 4.43 -5.61
CA LEU A 121 -10.60 3.70 -6.56
C LEU A 121 -11.47 2.65 -5.87
N GLY A 122 -10.95 1.93 -4.87
CA GLY A 122 -11.74 0.97 -4.10
C GLY A 122 -12.86 1.65 -3.31
N THR A 123 -12.58 2.79 -2.68
CA THR A 123 -13.59 3.59 -1.97
C THR A 123 -14.67 4.11 -2.92
N ARG A 124 -14.26 4.57 -4.11
CA ARG A 124 -15.16 5.04 -5.16
C ARG A 124 -16.07 3.92 -5.66
N ALA A 125 -15.53 2.72 -5.93
CA ALA A 125 -16.30 1.57 -6.39
C ALA A 125 -17.38 1.15 -5.38
N ILE A 126 -17.07 1.18 -4.07
CA ILE A 126 -18.08 0.92 -3.03
C ILE A 126 -19.19 1.97 -3.08
N ARG A 127 -18.84 3.26 -3.20
CA ARG A 127 -19.83 4.34 -3.26
C ARG A 127 -20.74 4.24 -4.48
N GLU A 128 -20.19 3.88 -5.63
CA GLU A 128 -20.97 3.70 -6.87
C GLU A 128 -21.97 2.56 -6.69
N ARG A 129 -21.55 1.42 -6.12
CA ARG A 129 -22.44 0.30 -5.78
C ARG A 129 -23.53 0.68 -4.77
N GLU A 130 -23.20 1.47 -3.76
CA GLU A 130 -24.18 1.98 -2.77
C GLU A 130 -25.20 2.92 -3.42
N ALA A 131 -24.79 3.74 -4.40
CA ALA A 131 -25.69 4.63 -5.13
C ALA A 131 -26.63 3.87 -6.08
N GLU A 132 -26.12 2.83 -6.76
CA GLU A 132 -26.93 1.92 -7.58
C GLU A 132 -27.94 1.13 -6.74
N GLY A 133 -27.59 0.83 -5.48
CA GLY A 133 -28.46 0.17 -4.50
C GLY A 133 -29.36 1.11 -3.67
N GLY A 134 -29.42 2.41 -3.99
CA GLY A 134 -30.19 3.42 -3.24
C GLY A 134 -31.71 3.21 -3.22
N PRO A 135 -32.47 3.96 -2.38
CA PRO A 135 -33.77 3.61 -1.77
C PRO A 135 -35.01 3.53 -2.69
N GLY A 136 -34.85 3.02 -3.91
CA GLY A 136 -35.92 2.64 -4.84
C GLY A 136 -35.82 1.21 -5.38
N SER A 137 -34.79 0.44 -5.00
CA SER A 137 -34.61 -0.95 -5.42
C SER A 137 -35.38 -1.91 -4.50
N ALA A 138 -36.71 -1.87 -4.57
CA ALA A 138 -37.53 -2.97 -4.05
C ALA A 138 -37.40 -4.20 -4.97
N PRO A 139 -37.04 -5.38 -4.47
CA PRO A 139 -37.44 -6.62 -5.12
C PRO A 139 -38.91 -6.84 -4.75
N GLY A 140 -39.81 -6.51 -5.68
CA GLY A 140 -41.18 -6.98 -5.64
C GLY A 140 -41.24 -8.50 -5.60
N SER A 141 -42.17 -9.01 -4.79
CA SER A 141 -42.74 -10.37 -4.77
C SER A 141 -41.72 -11.51 -4.77
N GLY A 142 -41.54 -12.24 -3.67
CA GLY A 142 -42.61 -13.08 -3.18
C GLY A 142 -42.97 -14.14 -4.22
N VAL A 143 -42.11 -15.14 -4.39
CA VAL A 143 -42.54 -16.45 -4.89
C VAL A 143 -42.05 -17.48 -3.88
N ARG A 144 -42.98 -17.86 -2.99
CA ARG A 144 -43.00 -19.21 -2.44
C ARG A 144 -43.51 -20.10 -3.57
N THR A 145 -42.69 -21.05 -3.99
CA THR A 145 -43.13 -22.34 -4.53
C THR A 145 -42.20 -23.38 -3.98
#